data_AF-A0A7L0HT18-F1
#
_entry.id   AF-A0A7L0HT18-F1
#
_cell.length_a   1.000
_cell.length_b   1.000
_cell.length_c   1.000
_cell.angle_alpha   90.00
_cell.angle_beta   90.00
_cell.angle_gamma   90.00
#
_symmetry.space_group_name_H-M   'P 1'
#
loop_
_entity.id
_entity.type
_entity.pdbx_description
1 polymer ?
#
loop_
_entity_poly.entity_id
_entity_poly.type
_entity_poly.pdbx_seq_one_letter_code
_entity_poly.pdbx_strand_id
1 'polypeptide(L)'
;MLPSQPLLPAAVFALTVLQALASDTFIAAVYEHAVILPDATIGPVSPEDALALMNKNMDVLEEAIKEAAQQGAHIIVTPEDGIYGWRFTREAIHPYLEDIPDPGVNWIPCTDPTRFGPAPVQERLSCLARNNSIYVVANMGDKKPCNSSDPSCPSDGRYQYNTDVVFDPEGKLVARYHKYNLFRGETQFNYPKEPERITFETPFGKFGIFTCFDILFREPAVVLVSELQVDTVLFPTAWMNVLPFLTAVEFHSAWAMGMGVNLLSANTHNINWAMTGSGLFTPEGPVTYHYDSRTEEGRLLLAELSARPRLSPTYPPAVNWSSYATSIKTFPGENNTFSGAVRRDVFTFSELRSKAGNSTVCQGELCCHLVYRMSNESQDEVYVLGAFDGLHGSVIKYHWQICTLLKCKSPDLKTCGQPVETARTKFEMFSLSGTFGTNYVFPEVLYSGVQLAPGEFEVLRDGRLKSKHGTSKPLVTATLFGRLYQKDPPHPLR
;
A
#
# COMPACT_ATOMS: atom_id res chain seq x y z
N MET A 1 -5.32 13.33 -82.53
CA MET A 1 -4.29 12.43 -81.96
C MET A 1 -4.11 12.84 -80.50
N LEU A 2 -4.85 12.17 -79.60
CA LEU A 2 -4.75 12.34 -78.15
C LEU A 2 -3.83 11.23 -77.62
N PRO A 3 -2.81 11.53 -76.80
CA PRO A 3 -1.98 10.51 -76.19
C PRO A 3 -2.64 9.95 -74.94
N SER A 4 -2.47 8.64 -74.79
CA SER A 4 -2.87 7.73 -73.73
C SER A 4 -2.58 8.21 -72.30
N GLN A 5 -3.59 8.15 -71.43
CA GLN A 5 -3.42 8.10 -69.97
C GLN A 5 -3.17 6.65 -69.53
N PRO A 6 -2.23 6.38 -68.61
CA PRO A 6 -2.15 5.09 -67.94
C PRO A 6 -3.10 5.04 -66.73
N LEU A 7 -3.73 3.88 -66.57
CA LEU A 7 -4.60 3.50 -65.46
C LEU A 7 -3.83 3.58 -64.11
N LEU A 8 -4.38 4.32 -63.14
CA LEU A 8 -4.07 4.12 -61.72
C LEU A 8 -4.81 2.86 -61.23
N PRO A 9 -4.14 1.86 -60.63
CA PRO A 9 -4.81 0.93 -59.75
C PRO A 9 -5.00 1.59 -58.38
N ALA A 10 -6.25 1.64 -57.93
CA ALA A 10 -6.63 2.04 -56.59
C ALA A 10 -6.01 1.08 -55.57
N ALA A 11 -4.90 1.49 -54.95
CA ALA A 11 -4.43 0.88 -53.71
C ALA A 11 -5.25 1.48 -52.56
N VAL A 12 -6.36 0.84 -52.22
CA VAL A 12 -7.02 1.04 -50.92
C VAL A 12 -6.08 0.45 -49.87
N PHE A 13 -5.19 1.28 -49.33
CA PHE A 13 -4.51 0.98 -48.09
C PHE A 13 -5.56 1.00 -46.98
N ALA A 14 -6.13 -0.16 -46.69
CA ALA A 14 -6.80 -0.41 -45.42
C ALA A 14 -5.71 -0.34 -44.33
N LEU A 15 -5.57 0.83 -43.72
CA LEU A 15 -4.95 0.98 -42.41
C LEU A 15 -5.85 0.25 -41.40
N THR A 16 -5.74 -1.08 -41.34
CA THR A 16 -6.11 -1.84 -40.16
C THR A 16 -5.05 -1.54 -39.11
N VAL A 17 -5.15 -0.38 -38.47
CA VAL A 17 -4.53 -0.18 -37.17
C VAL A 17 -5.22 -1.16 -36.25
N LEU A 18 -4.55 -2.27 -35.93
CA LEU A 18 -4.83 -3.04 -34.73
C LEU A 18 -4.66 -2.08 -33.56
N GLN A 19 -5.73 -1.38 -33.18
CA GLN A 19 -5.91 -1.04 -31.79
C GLN A 19 -5.97 -2.39 -31.08
N ALA A 20 -4.90 -2.78 -30.39
CA ALA A 20 -5.00 -3.78 -29.35
C ALA A 20 -6.21 -3.36 -28.50
N LEU A 21 -7.27 -4.17 -28.51
CA LEU A 21 -8.47 -3.90 -27.73
C LEU A 21 -8.01 -3.79 -26.28
N ALA A 22 -8.03 -2.56 -25.74
CA ALA A 22 -7.75 -2.36 -24.33
C ALA A 22 -8.72 -3.25 -23.53
N SER A 23 -8.18 -4.04 -22.61
CA SER A 23 -9.00 -4.95 -21.83
C SER A 23 -9.74 -4.16 -20.75
N ASP A 24 -11.03 -4.44 -20.55
CA ASP A 24 -11.82 -3.81 -19.49
C ASP A 24 -11.46 -4.36 -18.10
N THR A 25 -10.90 -5.57 -18.04
CA THR A 25 -10.46 -6.26 -16.82
C THR A 25 -9.07 -6.89 -16.99
N PHE A 26 -8.44 -7.25 -15.88
CA PHE A 26 -7.24 -8.08 -15.85
C PHE A 26 -7.19 -8.91 -14.57
N ILE A 27 -6.49 -10.04 -14.61
CA ILE A 27 -6.24 -10.86 -13.43
C ILE A 27 -4.94 -10.37 -12.78
N ALA A 28 -5.04 -9.87 -11.55
CA ALA A 28 -3.92 -9.46 -10.73
C ALA A 28 -3.53 -10.58 -9.76
N ALA A 29 -2.24 -10.67 -9.46
CA ALA A 29 -1.71 -11.54 -8.41
C ALA A 29 -0.81 -10.77 -7.44
N VAL A 30 -0.84 -11.17 -6.17
CA VAL A 30 0.14 -10.75 -5.15
C VAL A 30 0.61 -11.99 -4.40
N TYR A 31 1.87 -12.01 -4.01
CA TYR A 31 2.44 -13.08 -3.20
C TYR A 31 2.93 -12.55 -1.86
N GLU A 32 2.38 -13.09 -0.77
CA GLU A 32 2.90 -12.93 0.58
C GLU A 32 4.07 -13.92 0.77
N HIS A 33 5.28 -13.42 1.02
CA HIS A 33 6.49 -14.26 0.99
C HIS A 33 7.10 -14.47 2.37
N ALA A 34 7.27 -15.73 2.79
CA ALA A 34 8.08 -16.11 3.93
C ALA A 34 9.57 -16.05 3.55
N VAL A 35 10.16 -14.86 3.68
CA VAL A 35 11.53 -14.57 3.22
C VAL A 35 12.56 -15.42 3.94
N ILE A 36 13.44 -16.07 3.17
CA ILE A 36 14.62 -16.76 3.68
C ILE A 36 15.67 -15.69 3.98
N LEU A 37 15.90 -15.45 5.27
CA LEU A 37 16.80 -14.40 5.75
C LEU A 37 18.27 -14.85 5.72
N PRO A 38 19.22 -13.92 5.51
CA PRO A 38 20.64 -14.21 5.72
C PRO A 38 20.93 -14.53 7.19
N ASP A 39 21.97 -15.33 7.43
CA ASP A 39 22.51 -15.52 8.77
C ASP A 39 22.98 -14.18 9.35
N ALA A 40 22.79 -14.01 10.66
CA ALA A 40 23.22 -12.83 11.39
C ALA A 40 24.77 -12.79 11.48
N THR A 41 25.40 -12.29 10.43
CA THR A 41 26.85 -12.10 10.35
C THR A 41 27.22 -10.64 10.59
N ILE A 42 28.41 -10.41 11.16
CA ILE A 42 28.89 -9.06 11.52
C ILE A 42 29.51 -8.35 10.30
N GLY A 43 29.89 -9.08 9.25
CA GLY A 43 30.59 -8.55 8.07
C GLY A 43 29.92 -8.92 6.74
N PRO A 44 30.37 -8.31 5.63
CA PRO A 44 29.84 -8.61 4.30
C PRO A 44 30.17 -10.05 3.90
N VAL A 45 29.21 -10.70 3.24
CA VAL A 45 29.39 -12.00 2.58
C VAL A 45 30.04 -11.83 1.20
N SER A 46 30.44 -12.94 0.56
CA SER A 46 30.88 -12.89 -0.84
C SER A 46 29.71 -12.57 -1.78
N PRO A 47 29.94 -11.96 -2.97
CA PRO A 47 28.89 -11.82 -3.99
C PRO A 47 28.25 -13.16 -4.39
N GLU A 48 29.02 -14.24 -4.39
CA GLU A 48 28.53 -15.59 -4.69
C GLU A 48 27.56 -16.10 -3.61
N ASP A 49 27.87 -15.90 -2.32
CA ASP A 49 26.98 -16.28 -1.21
C ASP A 49 25.71 -15.43 -1.18
N ALA A 50 25.86 -14.12 -1.45
CA ALA A 50 24.71 -13.21 -1.58
C ALA A 50 23.79 -13.67 -2.70
N LEU A 51 24.34 -13.94 -3.89
CA LEU A 51 23.57 -14.44 -5.03
C LEU A 51 22.95 -15.81 -4.75
N ALA A 52 23.64 -16.71 -4.03
CA ALA A 52 23.08 -17.99 -3.63
C ALA A 52 21.86 -17.85 -2.71
N LEU A 53 21.89 -16.93 -1.75
CA LEU A 53 20.72 -16.61 -0.91
C LEU A 53 19.58 -16.00 -1.74
N MET A 54 19.89 -15.02 -2.57
CA MET A 54 18.89 -14.37 -3.45
C MET A 54 18.21 -15.40 -4.35
N ASN A 55 18.98 -16.35 -4.89
CA ASN A 55 18.44 -17.44 -5.70
C ASN A 55 17.50 -18.35 -4.91
N LYS A 56 17.76 -18.67 -3.64
CA LYS A 56 16.83 -19.45 -2.81
C LYS A 56 15.47 -18.76 -2.65
N ASN A 57 15.48 -17.44 -2.43
CA ASN A 57 14.23 -16.68 -2.39
C ASN A 57 13.56 -16.64 -3.77
N MET A 58 14.31 -16.39 -4.84
CA MET A 58 13.78 -16.39 -6.20
C MET A 58 13.24 -17.75 -6.64
N ASP A 59 13.74 -18.87 -6.12
CA ASP A 59 13.17 -20.21 -6.37
C ASP A 59 11.71 -20.29 -5.83
N VAL A 60 11.45 -19.73 -4.65
CA VAL A 60 10.09 -19.68 -4.07
C VAL A 60 9.20 -18.74 -4.88
N LEU A 61 9.70 -17.56 -5.24
CA LEU A 61 8.96 -16.58 -6.03
C LEU A 61 8.66 -17.11 -7.44
N GLU A 62 9.58 -17.86 -8.05
CA GLU A 62 9.41 -18.48 -9.36
C GLU A 62 8.22 -19.44 -9.38
N GLU A 63 8.03 -20.25 -8.35
CA GLU A 63 6.88 -21.15 -8.25
C GLU A 63 5.56 -20.36 -8.14
N ALA A 64 5.54 -19.28 -7.33
CA ALA A 64 4.38 -18.40 -7.25
C ALA A 64 4.07 -17.67 -8.58
N ILE A 65 5.10 -17.22 -9.30
CA ILE A 65 4.97 -16.57 -10.62
C ILE A 65 4.41 -17.56 -11.65
N LYS A 66 4.95 -18.78 -11.71
CA LYS A 66 4.45 -19.84 -12.60
C LYS A 66 3.00 -20.18 -12.27
N GLU A 67 2.69 -20.38 -11.00
CA GLU A 67 1.33 -20.71 -10.56
C GLU A 67 0.34 -19.59 -10.91
N ALA A 68 0.73 -18.32 -10.72
CA ALA A 68 -0.10 -17.18 -11.10
C ALA A 68 -0.33 -17.11 -12.61
N ALA A 69 0.71 -17.30 -13.41
CA ALA A 69 0.61 -17.31 -14.87
C ALA A 69 -0.25 -18.47 -15.39
N GLN A 70 -0.13 -19.66 -14.80
CA GLN A 70 -0.99 -20.81 -15.11
C GLN A 70 -2.47 -20.53 -14.82
N GLN A 71 -2.76 -19.68 -13.83
CA GLN A 71 -4.11 -19.22 -13.50
C GLN A 71 -4.53 -17.97 -14.29
N GLY A 72 -3.74 -17.52 -15.28
CA GLY A 72 -4.07 -16.42 -16.18
C GLY A 72 -3.78 -15.02 -15.62
N ALA A 73 -2.98 -14.90 -14.55
CA ALA A 73 -2.55 -13.61 -14.05
C ALA A 73 -1.79 -12.83 -15.14
N HIS A 74 -2.13 -11.55 -15.29
CA HIS A 74 -1.46 -10.63 -16.21
C HIS A 74 -0.26 -9.96 -15.53
N ILE A 75 -0.32 -9.81 -14.21
CA ILE A 75 0.72 -9.19 -13.38
C ILE A 75 0.79 -9.86 -12.02
N ILE A 76 1.99 -10.02 -11.49
CA ILE A 76 2.24 -10.47 -10.12
C ILE A 76 3.17 -9.50 -9.38
N VAL A 77 2.80 -9.15 -8.15
CA VAL A 77 3.64 -8.35 -7.24
C VAL A 77 4.22 -9.22 -6.15
N THR A 78 5.54 -9.13 -5.95
CA THR A 78 6.25 -9.73 -4.82
C THR A 78 6.67 -8.67 -3.80
N PRO A 79 6.97 -9.05 -2.54
CA PRO A 79 7.19 -8.08 -1.47
C PRO A 79 8.48 -7.26 -1.56
N GLU A 80 8.50 -6.16 -0.79
CA GLU A 80 9.73 -5.44 -0.45
C GLU A 80 10.68 -6.35 0.32
N ASP A 81 11.98 -6.22 0.06
CA ASP A 81 13.04 -7.03 0.67
C ASP A 81 12.85 -8.56 0.47
N GLY A 82 11.97 -8.97 -0.47
CA GLY A 82 11.59 -10.36 -0.68
C GLY A 82 12.71 -11.26 -1.20
N ILE A 83 13.79 -10.68 -1.71
CA ILE A 83 14.92 -11.39 -2.31
C ILE A 83 16.09 -11.56 -1.32
N TYR A 84 16.30 -10.61 -0.40
CA TYR A 84 17.50 -10.57 0.46
C TYR A 84 17.23 -10.27 1.96
N GLY A 85 16.02 -9.86 2.36
CA GLY A 85 15.66 -9.52 3.74
C GLY A 85 16.04 -8.08 4.17
N TRP A 86 15.95 -7.77 5.47
CA TRP A 86 15.98 -6.37 5.96
C TRP A 86 17.04 -6.07 7.03
N ARG A 87 18.06 -6.92 7.20
CA ARG A 87 19.06 -6.81 8.28
C ARG A 87 20.45 -6.48 7.76
N PHE A 88 20.69 -5.21 7.43
CA PHE A 88 21.94 -4.81 6.80
C PHE A 88 22.52 -3.49 7.32
N THR A 89 23.85 -3.39 7.22
CA THR A 89 24.57 -2.11 7.12
C THR A 89 24.85 -1.78 5.66
N ARG A 90 25.40 -0.59 5.39
CA ARG A 90 25.80 -0.21 4.02
C ARG A 90 26.82 -1.17 3.41
N GLU A 91 27.77 -1.65 4.20
CA GLU A 91 28.79 -2.62 3.76
C GLU A 91 28.19 -4.01 3.58
N ALA A 92 27.33 -4.45 4.50
CA ALA A 92 26.76 -5.79 4.48
C ALA A 92 25.76 -6.01 3.32
N ILE A 93 25.02 -4.97 2.91
CA ILE A 93 24.09 -5.07 1.77
C ILE A 93 24.84 -5.04 0.42
N HIS A 94 26.03 -4.44 0.34
CA HIS A 94 26.71 -4.18 -0.92
C HIS A 94 26.85 -5.39 -1.87
N PRO A 95 27.16 -6.63 -1.40
CA PRO A 95 27.21 -7.82 -2.24
C PRO A 95 25.87 -8.22 -2.89
N TYR A 96 24.74 -7.74 -2.38
CA TYR A 96 23.39 -8.01 -2.87
C TYR A 96 22.91 -7.00 -3.94
N LEU A 97 23.69 -5.93 -4.20
CA LEU A 97 23.29 -4.83 -5.06
C LEU A 97 23.78 -5.01 -6.50
N GLU A 98 22.92 -4.67 -7.46
CA GLU A 98 23.26 -4.55 -8.89
C GLU A 98 23.13 -3.10 -9.36
N ASP A 99 23.80 -2.73 -10.45
CA ASP A 99 23.58 -1.43 -11.08
C ASP A 99 22.39 -1.55 -12.05
N ILE A 100 21.23 -1.03 -11.63
CA ILE A 100 19.96 -1.13 -12.38
C ILE A 100 19.83 0.08 -13.33
N PRO A 101 19.84 -0.10 -14.66
CA PRO A 101 19.79 1.02 -15.59
C PRO A 101 18.42 1.73 -15.57
N ASP A 102 18.37 2.94 -16.14
CA ASP A 102 17.09 3.60 -16.42
C ASP A 102 16.33 2.80 -17.50
N PRO A 103 15.02 2.52 -17.34
CA PRO A 103 14.23 1.77 -18.33
C PRO A 103 14.27 2.34 -19.76
N GLY A 104 14.56 3.63 -19.92
CA GLY A 104 14.74 4.30 -21.22
C GLY A 104 15.84 3.70 -22.10
N VAL A 105 16.75 2.89 -21.53
CA VAL A 105 17.77 2.16 -22.29
C VAL A 105 17.19 1.02 -23.14
N ASN A 106 15.91 0.68 -22.96
CA ASN A 106 15.19 -0.38 -23.68
C ASN A 106 15.94 -1.71 -23.66
N TRP A 107 15.95 -2.36 -22.50
CA TRP A 107 16.72 -3.58 -22.29
C TRP A 107 15.83 -4.75 -21.84
N ILE A 108 16.10 -5.90 -22.42
CA ILE A 108 15.54 -7.20 -22.04
C ILE A 108 16.71 -8.04 -21.53
N PRO A 109 16.96 -8.07 -20.20
CA PRO A 109 18.07 -8.83 -19.64
C PRO A 109 18.11 -10.29 -20.08
N CYS A 110 16.96 -10.96 -20.20
CA CYS A 110 16.88 -12.37 -20.58
C CYS A 110 17.45 -12.67 -21.99
N THR A 111 17.43 -11.70 -22.90
CA THR A 111 17.93 -11.89 -24.28
C THR A 111 19.29 -11.24 -24.53
N ASP A 112 19.70 -10.30 -23.68
CA ASP A 112 20.95 -9.55 -23.80
C ASP A 112 21.61 -9.32 -22.43
N PRO A 113 21.95 -10.39 -21.70
CA PRO A 113 22.33 -10.31 -20.29
C PRO A 113 23.69 -9.63 -20.06
N THR A 114 24.53 -9.51 -21.09
CA THR A 114 25.90 -8.98 -20.95
C THR A 114 26.00 -7.48 -21.24
N ARG A 115 24.92 -6.82 -21.67
CA ARG A 115 24.93 -5.41 -22.12
C ARG A 115 25.47 -4.42 -21.10
N PHE A 116 25.14 -4.61 -19.82
CA PHE A 116 25.52 -3.72 -18.72
C PHE A 116 26.47 -4.38 -17.70
N GLY A 117 27.07 -5.52 -18.08
CA GLY A 117 27.87 -6.35 -17.17
C GLY A 117 27.01 -7.36 -16.39
N PRO A 118 27.60 -8.07 -15.41
CA PRO A 118 26.90 -9.09 -14.65
C PRO A 118 25.71 -8.52 -13.87
N ALA A 119 24.50 -8.95 -14.23
CA ALA A 119 23.25 -8.57 -13.59
C ALA A 119 22.33 -9.81 -13.41
N PRO A 120 22.79 -10.86 -12.72
CA PRO A 120 22.11 -12.16 -12.67
C PRO A 120 20.70 -12.10 -12.04
N VAL A 121 20.44 -11.19 -11.11
CA VAL A 121 19.10 -11.03 -10.50
C VAL A 121 18.15 -10.40 -11.52
N GLN A 122 18.57 -9.32 -12.20
CA GLN A 122 17.78 -8.71 -13.28
C GLN A 122 17.55 -9.67 -14.45
N GLU A 123 18.56 -10.45 -14.84
CA GLU A 123 18.45 -11.51 -15.85
C GLU A 123 17.39 -12.54 -15.47
N ARG A 124 17.46 -13.07 -14.24
CA ARG A 124 16.52 -14.08 -13.77
C ARG A 124 15.08 -13.55 -13.73
N LEU A 125 14.85 -12.35 -13.17
CA LEU A 125 13.52 -11.72 -13.12
C LEU A 125 12.96 -11.46 -14.52
N SER A 126 13.79 -10.95 -15.44
CA SER A 126 13.43 -10.76 -16.85
C SER A 126 13.02 -12.08 -17.52
N CYS A 127 13.77 -13.16 -17.29
CA CYS A 127 13.42 -14.47 -17.83
C CYS A 127 12.15 -15.06 -17.21
N LEU A 128 11.91 -14.85 -15.91
CA LEU A 128 10.68 -15.27 -15.25
C LEU A 128 9.46 -14.59 -15.87
N ALA A 129 9.53 -13.28 -16.11
CA ALA A 129 8.47 -12.52 -16.77
C ALA A 129 8.25 -13.04 -18.20
N ARG A 130 9.33 -13.16 -18.99
CA ARG A 130 9.29 -13.60 -20.39
C ARG A 130 8.74 -15.02 -20.56
N ASN A 131 9.27 -15.97 -19.80
CA ASN A 131 8.95 -17.39 -19.95
C ASN A 131 7.52 -17.70 -19.52
N ASN A 132 6.94 -16.89 -18.64
CA ASN A 132 5.57 -17.04 -18.17
C ASN A 132 4.59 -16.02 -18.81
N SER A 133 5.09 -15.13 -19.68
CA SER A 133 4.30 -14.09 -20.35
C SER A 133 3.44 -13.27 -19.38
N ILE A 134 4.06 -12.83 -18.28
CA ILE A 134 3.41 -12.12 -17.18
C ILE A 134 4.27 -10.91 -16.77
N TYR A 135 3.64 -9.80 -16.38
CA TYR A 135 4.37 -8.71 -15.74
C TYR A 135 4.85 -9.16 -14.34
N VAL A 136 6.14 -9.02 -14.06
CA VAL A 136 6.73 -9.35 -12.75
C VAL A 136 7.20 -8.07 -12.09
N VAL A 137 6.68 -7.81 -10.89
CA VAL A 137 7.09 -6.71 -10.03
C VAL A 137 7.86 -7.28 -8.85
N ALA A 138 9.09 -6.82 -8.65
CA ALA A 138 9.94 -7.25 -7.56
C ALA A 138 10.68 -6.08 -6.93
N ASN A 139 11.14 -6.27 -5.69
CA ASN A 139 11.99 -5.34 -4.99
C ASN A 139 13.39 -5.92 -4.85
N MET A 140 14.40 -5.14 -5.24
CA MET A 140 15.81 -5.48 -5.13
C MET A 140 16.67 -4.25 -4.78
N GLY A 141 17.98 -4.46 -4.62
CA GLY A 141 18.90 -3.39 -4.25
C GLY A 141 19.63 -2.82 -5.47
N ASP A 142 19.61 -1.50 -5.62
CA ASP A 142 20.36 -0.79 -6.64
C ASP A 142 21.63 -0.15 -6.05
N LYS A 143 22.73 -0.16 -6.82
CA LYS A 143 23.92 0.63 -6.54
C LYS A 143 24.24 1.57 -7.69
N LYS A 144 24.65 2.80 -7.34
CA LYS A 144 25.11 3.80 -8.31
C LYS A 144 26.49 4.32 -7.91
N PRO A 145 27.56 3.87 -8.58
CA PRO A 145 28.90 4.39 -8.33
C PRO A 145 28.94 5.90 -8.53
N CYS A 146 29.62 6.60 -7.64
CA CYS A 146 29.84 8.04 -7.72
C CYS A 146 31.28 8.37 -7.33
N ASN A 147 31.71 9.60 -7.56
CA ASN A 147 33.06 10.05 -7.22
C ASN A 147 33.01 11.46 -6.61
N SER A 148 34.18 11.98 -6.22
CA SER A 148 34.31 13.28 -5.55
C SER A 148 33.87 14.50 -6.37
N SER A 149 33.59 14.35 -7.68
CA SER A 149 32.97 15.42 -8.47
C SER A 149 31.47 15.60 -8.16
N ASP A 150 30.81 14.58 -7.62
CA ASP A 150 29.47 14.68 -7.07
C ASP A 150 29.56 15.05 -5.57
N PRO A 151 29.15 16.27 -5.18
CA PRO A 151 29.26 16.72 -3.79
C PRO A 151 28.35 15.95 -2.82
N SER A 152 27.35 15.23 -3.32
CA SER A 152 26.45 14.40 -2.53
C SER A 152 26.88 12.94 -2.46
N CYS A 153 27.96 12.56 -3.17
CA CYS A 153 28.45 11.19 -3.19
C CYS A 153 28.80 10.72 -1.77
N PRO A 154 28.22 9.61 -1.29
CA PRO A 154 28.59 9.05 0.00
C PRO A 154 30.10 8.77 0.09
N SER A 155 30.66 8.88 1.30
CA SER A 155 32.10 8.72 1.55
C SER A 155 32.65 7.36 1.10
N ASP A 156 31.77 6.39 0.93
CA ASP A 156 32.06 5.03 0.55
C ASP A 156 31.88 4.77 -0.97
N GLY A 157 31.70 5.84 -1.75
CA GLY A 157 31.87 5.89 -3.21
C GLY A 157 30.67 5.45 -4.05
N ARG A 158 29.50 5.24 -3.43
CA ARG A 158 28.28 4.84 -4.15
C ARG A 158 27.01 5.23 -3.42
N TYR A 159 25.95 5.46 -4.18
CA TYR A 159 24.60 5.41 -3.65
C TYR A 159 24.08 3.98 -3.63
N GLN A 160 23.20 3.68 -2.68
CA GLN A 160 22.53 2.39 -2.50
C GLN A 160 21.04 2.65 -2.31
N TYR A 161 20.17 2.01 -3.08
CA TYR A 161 18.73 2.28 -3.03
C TYR A 161 17.92 1.00 -2.85
N ASN A 162 16.89 1.07 -2.01
CA ASN A 162 15.78 0.13 -2.02
C ASN A 162 14.99 0.39 -3.31
N THR A 163 14.84 -0.63 -4.16
CA THR A 163 14.46 -0.42 -5.56
C THR A 163 13.41 -1.41 -6.05
N ASP A 164 12.25 -0.90 -6.42
CA ASP A 164 11.28 -1.69 -7.16
C ASP A 164 11.65 -1.72 -8.65
N VAL A 165 11.50 -2.88 -9.27
CA VAL A 165 11.67 -3.11 -10.71
C VAL A 165 10.45 -3.81 -11.29
N VAL A 166 10.11 -3.47 -12.54
CA VAL A 166 9.02 -4.12 -13.28
C VAL A 166 9.53 -4.63 -14.60
N PHE A 167 9.30 -5.91 -14.87
CA PHE A 167 9.53 -6.55 -16.15
C PHE A 167 8.21 -6.85 -16.85
N ASP A 168 8.11 -6.54 -18.14
CA ASP A 168 6.93 -6.85 -18.96
C ASP A 168 6.92 -8.32 -19.43
N PRO A 169 5.83 -8.81 -20.07
CA PRO A 169 5.70 -10.18 -20.55
C PRO A 169 6.75 -10.60 -21.59
N GLU A 170 7.48 -9.66 -22.19
CA GLU A 170 8.60 -9.93 -23.09
C GLU A 170 9.95 -10.01 -22.36
N GLY A 171 9.95 -9.67 -21.06
CA GLY A 171 11.10 -9.60 -20.16
C GLY A 171 11.79 -8.23 -20.16
N LYS A 172 11.21 -7.19 -20.74
CA LYS A 172 11.81 -5.85 -20.79
C LYS A 172 11.68 -5.15 -19.44
N LEU A 173 12.74 -4.50 -18.99
CA LEU A 173 12.66 -3.57 -17.85
C LEU A 173 11.83 -2.34 -18.25
N VAL A 174 10.65 -2.17 -17.64
CA VAL A 174 9.72 -1.07 -17.96
C VAL A 174 9.57 -0.04 -16.84
N ALA A 175 9.97 -0.37 -15.61
CA ALA A 175 10.01 0.58 -14.50
C ALA A 175 11.15 0.25 -13.54
N ARG A 176 11.72 1.31 -12.96
CA ARG A 176 12.63 1.28 -11.81
C ARG A 176 12.23 2.42 -10.89
N TYR A 177 12.01 2.14 -9.61
CA TYR A 177 11.65 3.14 -8.61
C TYR A 177 12.55 3.00 -7.38
N HIS A 178 13.21 4.09 -6.98
CA HIS A 178 13.94 4.15 -5.73
C HIS A 178 13.03 4.63 -4.59
N LYS A 179 12.88 3.82 -3.55
CA LYS A 179 12.05 4.14 -2.37
C LYS A 179 12.39 5.50 -1.81
N TYR A 180 11.40 6.39 -1.81
CA TYR A 180 11.62 7.76 -1.41
C TYR A 180 11.61 7.89 0.12
N ASN A 181 10.60 7.36 0.81
CA ASN A 181 10.42 7.50 2.26
C ASN A 181 10.94 6.28 2.99
N LEU A 182 12.24 6.29 3.33
CA LEU A 182 12.85 5.23 4.14
C LEU A 182 12.26 5.20 5.55
N PHE A 183 11.97 4.00 6.03
CA PHE A 183 11.58 3.72 7.39
C PHE A 183 12.77 3.86 8.35
N ARG A 184 12.47 4.09 9.63
CA ARG A 184 13.49 4.14 10.66
C ARG A 184 14.22 2.80 10.74
N GLY A 185 15.52 2.80 10.46
CA GLY A 185 16.36 1.61 10.55
C GLY A 185 16.91 1.16 9.20
N GLU A 186 16.41 1.69 8.08
CA GLU A 186 16.94 1.45 6.74
C GLU A 186 18.24 2.26 6.48
N THR A 187 19.24 2.10 7.36
CA THR A 187 20.51 2.85 7.29
C THR A 187 21.43 2.37 6.16
N GLN A 188 21.14 1.21 5.58
CA GLN A 188 21.85 0.66 4.42
C GLN A 188 21.53 1.40 3.11
N PHE A 189 20.44 2.19 3.05
CA PHE A 189 20.00 2.88 1.85
C PHE A 189 20.16 4.40 1.93
N ASN A 190 20.28 5.03 0.77
CA ASN A 190 20.27 6.46 0.57
C ASN A 190 18.87 6.93 0.19
N TYR A 191 18.55 8.18 0.54
CA TYR A 191 17.38 8.85 -0.03
C TYR A 191 17.68 9.28 -1.47
N PRO A 192 16.75 9.08 -2.43
CA PRO A 192 16.82 9.74 -3.73
C PRO A 192 16.83 11.26 -3.55
N LYS A 193 17.55 11.97 -4.43
CA LYS A 193 17.67 13.43 -4.37
C LYS A 193 16.31 14.12 -4.54
N GLU A 194 15.51 13.63 -5.49
CA GLU A 194 14.17 14.10 -5.79
C GLU A 194 13.20 12.92 -5.78
N PRO A 195 11.91 13.13 -5.48
CA PRO A 195 10.92 12.05 -5.55
C PRO A 195 10.74 11.57 -6.98
N GLU A 196 10.93 10.27 -7.20
CA GLU A 196 10.64 9.63 -8.48
C GLU A 196 9.13 9.32 -8.59
N ARG A 197 8.52 9.70 -9.72
CA ARG A 197 7.07 9.53 -9.97
C ARG A 197 6.88 8.54 -11.12
N ILE A 198 7.14 7.27 -10.83
CA ILE A 198 7.25 6.22 -11.83
C ILE A 198 5.86 5.72 -12.25
N THR A 199 5.59 5.78 -13.55
CA THR A 199 4.38 5.21 -14.16
C THR A 199 4.70 4.50 -15.46
N PHE A 200 3.91 3.50 -15.82
CA PHE A 200 3.98 2.85 -17.12
C PHE A 200 2.58 2.43 -17.59
N GLU A 201 2.43 2.30 -18.91
CA GLU A 201 1.17 1.94 -19.56
C GLU A 201 1.14 0.44 -19.87
N THR A 202 -0.02 -0.19 -19.72
CA THR A 202 -0.28 -1.57 -20.17
C THR A 202 -1.59 -1.63 -20.97
N PRO A 203 -1.89 -2.74 -21.67
CA PRO A 203 -3.20 -2.95 -22.29
C PRO A 203 -4.39 -2.93 -21.31
N PHE A 204 -4.12 -3.00 -20.00
CA PHE A 204 -5.10 -3.11 -18.93
C PHE A 204 -4.94 -2.00 -17.87
N GLY A 205 -4.46 -0.82 -18.27
CA GLY A 205 -4.50 0.40 -17.46
C GLY A 205 -3.15 1.05 -17.25
N LYS A 206 -3.18 2.23 -16.63
CA LYS A 206 -1.98 2.97 -16.23
C LYS A 206 -1.56 2.59 -14.82
N PHE A 207 -0.30 2.19 -14.67
CA PHE A 207 0.24 1.74 -13.39
C PHE A 207 1.15 2.79 -12.77
N GLY A 208 1.08 2.94 -11.45
CA GLY A 208 2.07 3.61 -10.60
C GLY A 208 2.72 2.62 -9.65
N ILE A 209 3.85 2.98 -9.07
CA ILE A 209 4.57 2.14 -8.11
C ILE A 209 5.18 2.98 -6.99
N PHE A 210 5.10 2.46 -5.76
CA PHE A 210 5.82 2.96 -4.59
C PHE A 210 5.94 1.86 -3.54
N THR A 211 6.77 2.08 -2.50
CA THR A 211 7.17 1.01 -1.59
C THR A 211 6.82 1.32 -0.14
N CYS A 212 6.10 0.40 0.51
CA CYS A 212 5.90 0.36 1.96
C CYS A 212 5.54 1.71 2.60
N PHE A 213 6.47 2.30 3.38
CA PHE A 213 6.27 3.50 4.16
C PHE A 213 5.88 4.73 3.32
N ASP A 214 6.14 4.72 2.00
CA ASP A 214 5.69 5.76 1.06
C ASP A 214 4.18 6.04 1.11
N ILE A 215 3.36 5.02 1.42
CA ILE A 215 1.89 5.13 1.47
C ILE A 215 1.39 6.21 2.46
N LEU A 216 2.20 6.55 3.47
CA LEU A 216 1.87 7.55 4.49
C LEU A 216 2.21 8.99 4.08
N PHE A 217 2.84 9.20 2.92
CA PHE A 217 3.35 10.49 2.46
C PHE A 217 2.72 10.94 1.14
N ARG A 218 2.88 12.24 0.84
CA ARG A 218 2.36 12.82 -0.40
C ARG A 218 3.15 12.34 -1.61
N GLU A 219 4.47 12.39 -1.52
CA GLU A 219 5.38 12.02 -2.61
C GLU A 219 5.91 10.60 -2.38
N PRO A 220 5.81 9.70 -3.36
CA PRO A 220 5.10 9.84 -4.64
C PRO A 220 3.60 9.44 -4.55
N ALA A 221 3.16 8.81 -3.46
CA ALA A 221 1.91 8.06 -3.40
C ALA A 221 0.66 8.85 -3.79
N VAL A 222 0.46 10.06 -3.24
CA VAL A 222 -0.69 10.91 -3.55
C VAL A 222 -0.58 11.48 -4.97
N VAL A 223 0.62 11.85 -5.40
CA VAL A 223 0.84 12.46 -6.72
C VAL A 223 0.53 11.48 -7.85
N LEU A 224 0.92 10.22 -7.69
CA LEU A 224 0.62 9.17 -8.67
C LEU A 224 -0.89 9.07 -8.95
N VAL A 225 -1.74 9.17 -7.93
CA VAL A 225 -3.18 9.03 -8.08
C VAL A 225 -3.87 10.35 -8.45
N SER A 226 -3.55 11.44 -7.74
CA SER A 226 -4.26 12.71 -7.87
C SER A 226 -3.82 13.55 -9.07
N GLU A 227 -2.54 13.48 -9.45
CA GLU A 227 -1.98 14.30 -10.53
C GLU A 227 -1.70 13.47 -11.78
N LEU A 228 -1.14 12.27 -11.61
CA LEU A 228 -0.78 11.39 -12.74
C LEU A 228 -1.89 10.40 -13.13
N GLN A 229 -2.97 10.36 -12.35
CA GLN A 229 -4.21 9.61 -12.64
C GLN A 229 -3.95 8.14 -12.99
N VAL A 230 -3.11 7.45 -12.21
CA VAL A 230 -2.95 6.00 -12.36
C VAL A 230 -4.25 5.27 -12.03
N ASP A 231 -4.49 4.16 -12.72
CA ASP A 231 -5.63 3.27 -12.51
C ASP A 231 -5.33 2.25 -11.41
N THR A 232 -4.07 1.80 -11.33
CA THR A 232 -3.60 0.79 -10.40
C THR A 232 -2.24 1.17 -9.81
N VAL A 233 -2.04 0.90 -8.52
CA VAL A 233 -0.76 1.04 -7.83
C VAL A 233 -0.21 -0.33 -7.48
N LEU A 234 1.06 -0.54 -7.81
CA LEU A 234 1.87 -1.68 -7.37
C LEU A 234 2.53 -1.33 -6.05
N PHE A 235 2.41 -2.20 -5.05
CA PHE A 235 2.85 -1.91 -3.69
C PHE A 235 3.57 -3.10 -3.04
N PRO A 236 4.86 -3.29 -3.37
CA PRO A 236 5.76 -4.11 -2.57
C PRO A 236 5.92 -3.52 -1.16
N THR A 237 5.82 -4.35 -0.13
CA THR A 237 5.93 -3.87 1.25
C THR A 237 6.49 -4.93 2.22
N ALA A 238 7.20 -4.48 3.25
CA ALA A 238 7.60 -5.26 4.41
C ALA A 238 7.01 -4.60 5.67
N TRP A 239 5.68 -4.60 5.76
CA TRP A 239 4.92 -3.82 6.72
C TRP A 239 4.78 -4.52 8.06
N MET A 240 5.20 -3.86 9.14
CA MET A 240 4.98 -4.31 10.51
C MET A 240 3.62 -3.81 11.02
N ASN A 241 2.72 -4.74 11.34
CA ASN A 241 1.38 -4.40 11.80
C ASN A 241 1.38 -3.65 13.13
N VAL A 242 0.60 -2.57 13.17
CA VAL A 242 0.41 -1.75 14.38
C VAL A 242 -1.07 -1.43 14.53
N LEU A 243 -1.74 -2.18 15.39
CA LEU A 243 -3.10 -1.84 15.82
C LEU A 243 -3.11 -0.53 16.64
N PRO A 244 -4.21 0.24 16.60
CA PRO A 244 -5.48 -0.08 15.94
C PRO A 244 -5.67 0.48 14.51
N PHE A 245 -4.69 1.17 13.90
CA PHE A 245 -4.91 1.91 12.64
C PHE A 245 -3.89 1.63 11.53
N LEU A 246 -2.87 0.84 11.79
CA LEU A 246 -1.75 0.63 10.87
C LEU A 246 -1.47 -0.87 10.74
N THR A 247 -2.53 -1.68 10.73
CA THR A 247 -2.46 -3.04 10.22
C THR A 247 -2.44 -2.98 8.69
N ALA A 248 -1.60 -3.76 8.03
CA ALA A 248 -1.40 -3.73 6.58
C ALA A 248 -2.73 -3.84 5.81
N VAL A 249 -3.48 -4.92 6.00
CA VAL A 249 -4.76 -5.12 5.28
C VAL A 249 -5.79 -4.02 5.58
N GLU A 250 -5.77 -3.47 6.78
CA GLU A 250 -6.66 -2.39 7.21
C GLU A 250 -6.32 -1.09 6.48
N PHE A 251 -5.10 -0.59 6.68
CA PHE A 251 -4.70 0.71 6.16
C PHE A 251 -4.54 0.70 4.64
N HIS A 252 -3.98 -0.37 4.05
CA HIS A 252 -3.77 -0.44 2.60
C HIS A 252 -5.11 -0.47 1.85
N SER A 253 -6.10 -1.23 2.35
CA SER A 253 -7.44 -1.24 1.74
C SER A 253 -8.16 0.10 1.92
N ALA A 254 -8.03 0.73 3.09
CA ALA A 254 -8.55 2.07 3.35
C ALA A 254 -7.94 3.14 2.44
N TRP A 255 -6.64 3.05 2.19
CA TRP A 255 -5.94 3.95 1.28
C TRP A 255 -6.44 3.79 -0.16
N ALA A 256 -6.60 2.55 -0.64
CA ALA A 256 -7.15 2.27 -1.98
C ALA A 256 -8.57 2.85 -2.16
N MET A 257 -9.45 2.67 -1.16
CA MET A 257 -10.79 3.25 -1.16
C MET A 257 -10.77 4.78 -1.11
N GLY A 258 -9.98 5.37 -0.21
CA GLY A 258 -9.91 6.82 -0.03
C GLY A 258 -9.28 7.55 -1.22
N MET A 259 -8.32 6.93 -1.90
CA MET A 259 -7.68 7.47 -3.10
C MET A 259 -8.41 7.14 -4.39
N GLY A 260 -9.33 6.16 -4.37
CA GLY A 260 -10.10 5.76 -5.56
C GLY A 260 -9.23 5.07 -6.61
N VAL A 261 -8.38 4.12 -6.20
CA VAL A 261 -7.46 3.39 -7.08
C VAL A 261 -7.44 1.90 -6.75
N ASN A 262 -7.07 1.04 -7.72
CA ASN A 262 -6.69 -0.33 -7.40
C ASN A 262 -5.32 -0.34 -6.69
N LEU A 263 -5.14 -1.22 -5.72
CA LEU A 263 -3.86 -1.40 -5.02
C LEU A 263 -3.51 -2.89 -4.91
N LEU A 264 -2.36 -3.28 -5.46
CA LEU A 264 -1.81 -4.63 -5.38
C LEU A 264 -0.75 -4.64 -4.28
N SER A 265 -1.14 -5.04 -3.07
CA SER A 265 -0.28 -5.05 -1.89
C SER A 265 0.31 -6.43 -1.65
N ALA A 266 1.63 -6.55 -1.83
CA ALA A 266 2.38 -7.78 -1.57
C ALA A 266 3.29 -7.58 -0.36
N ASN A 267 3.02 -8.27 0.74
CA ASN A 267 3.73 -8.11 2.01
C ASN A 267 4.69 -9.27 2.30
N THR A 268 5.72 -8.99 3.06
CA THR A 268 6.54 -10.04 3.68
C THR A 268 5.72 -10.80 4.72
N HIS A 269 5.97 -12.10 4.85
CA HIS A 269 5.46 -12.96 5.90
C HIS A 269 6.54 -13.25 6.94
N ASN A 270 6.40 -12.64 8.12
CA ASN A 270 7.25 -12.88 9.28
C ASN A 270 6.50 -12.56 10.58
N ILE A 271 5.97 -13.60 11.23
CA ILE A 271 5.17 -13.47 12.46
C ILE A 271 5.96 -12.83 13.61
N ASN A 272 7.28 -13.04 13.69
CA ASN A 272 8.12 -12.48 14.75
C ASN A 272 8.25 -10.95 14.67
N TRP A 273 8.04 -10.38 13.47
CA TRP A 273 8.06 -8.94 13.22
C TRP A 273 6.66 -8.37 12.96
N ALA A 274 5.61 -9.17 13.20
CA ALA A 274 4.23 -8.83 12.88
C ALA A 274 4.04 -8.43 11.41
N MET A 275 4.81 -9.03 10.50
CA MET A 275 4.70 -8.82 9.05
C MET A 275 3.80 -9.93 8.48
N THR A 276 2.58 -9.55 8.13
CA THR A 276 1.60 -10.34 7.39
C THR A 276 0.51 -9.37 6.96
N GLY A 277 -0.10 -9.58 5.82
CA GLY A 277 -1.17 -8.70 5.34
C GLY A 277 -0.96 -8.29 3.91
N SER A 278 -1.37 -9.15 3.00
CA SER A 278 -1.35 -8.91 1.55
C SER A 278 -2.76 -8.89 1.01
N GLY A 279 -2.97 -8.24 -0.14
CA GLY A 279 -4.30 -8.21 -0.74
C GLY A 279 -4.40 -7.43 -2.04
N LEU A 280 -5.56 -7.62 -2.66
CA LEU A 280 -6.00 -6.93 -3.88
C LEU A 280 -7.18 -6.04 -3.48
N PHE A 281 -6.95 -4.73 -3.55
CA PHE A 281 -7.90 -3.72 -3.09
C PHE A 281 -8.36 -2.85 -4.25
N THR A 282 -9.63 -2.45 -4.22
CA THR A 282 -10.29 -1.60 -5.23
C THR A 282 -10.89 -0.36 -4.58
N PRO A 283 -11.32 0.65 -5.35
CA PRO A 283 -12.05 1.80 -4.79
C PRO A 283 -13.29 1.41 -3.98
N GLU A 284 -13.95 0.32 -4.34
CA GLU A 284 -15.15 -0.18 -3.69
C GLU A 284 -14.87 -0.99 -2.40
N GLY A 285 -13.63 -1.44 -2.22
CA GLY A 285 -13.18 -2.21 -1.06
C GLY A 285 -12.25 -3.38 -1.39
N PRO A 286 -11.95 -4.23 -0.39
CA PRO A 286 -11.08 -5.38 -0.57
C PRO A 286 -11.76 -6.49 -1.38
N VAL A 287 -11.09 -7.00 -2.42
CA VAL A 287 -11.58 -8.14 -3.24
C VAL A 287 -11.11 -9.46 -2.66
N THR A 288 -9.83 -9.55 -2.33
CA THR A 288 -9.25 -10.67 -1.59
C THR A 288 -8.09 -10.17 -0.74
N TYR A 289 -7.87 -10.79 0.41
CA TYR A 289 -6.79 -10.45 1.31
C TYR A 289 -6.39 -11.67 2.14
N HIS A 290 -5.18 -11.62 2.68
CA HIS A 290 -4.64 -12.62 3.59
C HIS A 290 -4.08 -11.94 4.83
N TYR A 291 -4.29 -12.56 5.99
CA TYR A 291 -3.68 -12.19 7.25
C TYR A 291 -3.50 -13.48 8.05
N ASP A 292 -2.26 -13.77 8.43
CA ASP A 292 -1.94 -14.91 9.26
C ASP A 292 -0.79 -14.59 10.22
N SER A 293 -1.13 -14.51 11.50
CA SER A 293 -0.18 -14.27 12.60
C SER A 293 0.25 -15.56 13.31
N ARG A 294 -0.06 -16.73 12.74
CA ARG A 294 0.08 -18.04 13.42
C ARG A 294 0.99 -19.02 12.70
N THR A 295 0.94 -19.05 11.37
CA THR A 295 1.81 -19.95 10.58
C THR A 295 3.00 -19.19 10.00
N GLU A 296 3.90 -19.90 9.32
CA GLU A 296 5.05 -19.31 8.61
C GLU A 296 4.95 -19.54 7.09
N GLU A 297 3.73 -19.71 6.57
CA GLU A 297 3.49 -20.06 5.17
C GLU A 297 3.32 -18.81 4.30
N GLY A 298 3.92 -18.84 3.11
CA GLY A 298 3.62 -17.85 2.07
C GLY A 298 2.23 -18.04 1.47
N ARG A 299 1.69 -17.00 0.82
CA ARG A 299 0.35 -17.04 0.24
C ARG A 299 0.26 -16.32 -1.10
N LEU A 300 -0.15 -17.06 -2.14
CA LEU A 300 -0.57 -16.47 -3.42
C LEU A 300 -2.05 -16.06 -3.36
N LEU A 301 -2.35 -14.86 -3.83
CA LEU A 301 -3.71 -14.34 -4.00
C LEU A 301 -3.90 -13.87 -5.44
N LEU A 302 -5.05 -14.20 -6.02
CA LEU A 302 -5.46 -13.74 -7.35
C LEU A 302 -6.87 -13.17 -7.32
N ALA A 303 -7.12 -12.18 -8.16
CA ALA A 303 -8.48 -11.70 -8.46
C ALA A 303 -8.52 -10.98 -9.81
N GLU A 304 -9.69 -11.02 -10.45
CA GLU A 304 -9.99 -10.15 -11.58
C GLU A 304 -10.34 -8.74 -11.07
N LEU A 305 -9.73 -7.72 -11.67
CA LEU A 305 -9.93 -6.30 -11.35
C LEU A 305 -10.32 -5.53 -12.61
N SER A 306 -11.04 -4.43 -12.44
CA SER A 306 -11.25 -3.49 -13.54
C SER A 306 -9.93 -2.81 -13.92
N ALA A 307 -9.62 -2.79 -15.22
CA ALA A 307 -8.44 -2.12 -15.75
C ALA A 307 -8.45 -0.61 -15.53
N ARG A 308 -9.65 0.00 -15.51
CA ARG A 308 -9.85 1.45 -15.39
C ARG A 308 -11.01 1.71 -14.43
N PRO A 309 -10.80 1.56 -13.11
CA PRO A 309 -11.89 1.57 -12.14
C PRO A 309 -12.66 2.89 -12.14
N ARG A 310 -12.03 4.02 -12.50
CA ARG A 310 -12.69 5.34 -12.65
C ARG A 310 -13.79 5.38 -13.71
N LEU A 311 -13.74 4.47 -14.68
CA LEU A 311 -14.76 4.33 -15.72
C LEU A 311 -15.85 3.32 -15.34
N SER A 312 -15.67 2.60 -14.22
CA SER A 312 -16.65 1.64 -13.75
C SER A 312 -17.93 2.35 -13.29
N PRO A 313 -19.13 1.82 -13.60
CA PRO A 313 -20.39 2.30 -13.03
C PRO A 313 -20.46 2.22 -11.50
N THR A 314 -19.64 1.35 -10.89
CA THR A 314 -19.57 1.17 -9.43
C THR A 314 -18.60 2.12 -8.75
N TYR A 315 -17.86 2.94 -9.52
CA TYR A 315 -16.83 3.82 -8.99
C TYR A 315 -17.41 4.75 -7.91
N PRO A 316 -16.80 4.81 -6.71
CA PRO A 316 -17.29 5.65 -5.63
C PRO A 316 -17.36 7.13 -6.03
N PRO A 317 -18.43 7.84 -5.68
CA PRO A 317 -18.51 9.27 -5.94
C PRO A 317 -17.48 10.04 -5.10
N ALA A 318 -17.05 11.20 -5.60
CA ALA A 318 -16.21 12.11 -4.82
C ALA A 318 -16.86 12.46 -3.46
N VAL A 319 -16.06 12.41 -2.40
CA VAL A 319 -16.51 12.59 -1.02
C VAL A 319 -16.06 13.96 -0.51
N ASN A 320 -16.98 14.71 0.07
CA ASN A 320 -16.65 15.89 0.87
C ASN A 320 -16.66 15.49 2.36
N TRP A 321 -15.48 15.15 2.89
CA TRP A 321 -15.31 14.52 4.19
C TRP A 321 -15.83 15.33 5.39
N SER A 322 -15.94 16.66 5.26
CA SER A 322 -16.41 17.54 6.32
C SER A 322 -17.86 18.03 6.14
N SER A 323 -18.51 17.71 5.01
CA SER A 323 -19.81 18.29 4.64
C SER A 323 -20.91 18.00 5.66
N TYR A 324 -21.09 16.75 6.05
CA TYR A 324 -22.10 16.39 7.04
C TYR A 324 -21.72 16.94 8.42
N ALA A 325 -20.48 16.70 8.85
CA ALA A 325 -19.99 17.04 10.18
C ALA A 325 -20.10 18.54 10.48
N THR A 326 -19.82 19.41 9.51
CA THR A 326 -19.92 20.87 9.67
C THR A 326 -21.37 21.38 9.64
N SER A 327 -22.31 20.60 9.10
CA SER A 327 -23.72 20.99 9.00
C SER A 327 -24.54 20.75 10.26
N ILE A 328 -24.06 19.87 11.15
CA ILE A 328 -24.79 19.49 12.37
C ILE A 328 -24.27 20.24 13.59
N LYS A 329 -25.14 20.42 14.59
CA LYS A 329 -24.72 20.86 15.92
C LYS A 329 -24.08 19.69 16.66
N THR A 330 -23.21 19.99 17.63
CA THR A 330 -22.69 18.99 18.55
C THR A 330 -23.85 18.25 19.23
N PHE A 331 -23.74 16.92 19.35
CA PHE A 331 -24.77 16.15 20.02
C PHE A 331 -24.76 16.47 21.53
N PRO A 332 -25.92 16.72 22.16
CA PRO A 332 -25.99 16.94 23.59
C PRO A 332 -25.64 15.63 24.32
N GLY A 333 -24.53 15.61 25.04
CA GLY A 333 -24.05 14.46 25.82
C GLY A 333 -23.24 14.91 27.03
N GLU A 334 -23.07 14.02 28.02
CA GLU A 334 -22.26 14.31 29.20
C GLU A 334 -20.82 14.66 28.80
N ASN A 335 -20.31 15.81 29.26
CA ASN A 335 -18.95 16.33 29.02
C ASN A 335 -17.82 15.47 29.64
N ASN A 336 -18.02 14.17 29.82
CA ASN A 336 -17.08 13.26 30.46
C ASN A 336 -16.07 12.72 29.42
N THR A 337 -15.25 13.61 28.88
CA THR A 337 -14.10 13.24 28.04
C THR A 337 -12.88 12.90 28.88
N PHE A 338 -12.01 12.03 28.37
CA PHE A 338 -10.74 11.71 29.00
C PHE A 338 -9.63 11.56 27.96
N SER A 339 -8.37 11.70 28.39
CA SER A 339 -7.23 11.49 27.52
C SER A 339 -6.82 10.02 27.51
N GLY A 340 -6.58 9.45 26.33
CA GLY A 340 -6.03 8.10 26.16
C GLY A 340 -4.94 8.09 25.10
N ALA A 341 -3.93 7.25 25.30
CA ALA A 341 -2.81 7.17 24.38
C ALA A 341 -3.03 6.06 23.35
N VAL A 342 -3.06 6.43 22.07
CA VAL A 342 -2.83 5.47 20.98
C VAL A 342 -1.34 5.53 20.68
N ARG A 343 -0.59 4.54 21.17
CA ARG A 343 0.89 4.57 21.21
C ARG A 343 1.45 5.82 21.90
N ARG A 344 1.87 6.82 21.12
CA ARG A 344 2.47 8.08 21.60
C ARG A 344 1.58 9.28 21.36
N ASP A 345 0.46 9.08 20.67
CA ASP A 345 -0.49 10.12 20.31
C ASP A 345 -1.58 10.16 21.37
N VAL A 346 -1.80 11.34 21.95
CA VAL A 346 -2.78 11.52 23.03
C VAL A 346 -4.09 11.96 22.41
N PHE A 347 -5.03 11.02 22.33
CA PHE A 347 -6.38 11.23 21.84
C PHE A 347 -7.27 11.79 22.95
N THR A 348 -8.32 12.52 22.56
CA THR A 348 -9.46 12.81 23.43
C THR A 348 -10.56 11.79 23.17
N PHE A 349 -10.96 11.05 24.20
CA PHE A 349 -11.97 9.99 24.13
C PHE A 349 -13.24 10.33 24.92
N SER A 350 -14.35 9.70 24.52
CA SER A 350 -15.63 9.67 25.22
C SER A 350 -16.18 8.24 25.24
N GLU A 351 -16.59 7.77 26.42
CA GLU A 351 -17.11 6.41 26.64
C GLU A 351 -18.53 6.25 26.09
N LEU A 352 -18.78 5.13 25.40
CA LEU A 352 -20.11 4.74 24.93
C LEU A 352 -20.84 3.93 26.01
N ARG A 353 -21.49 4.64 26.94
CA ARG A 353 -22.14 4.04 28.14
C ARG A 353 -23.45 3.31 27.89
N SER A 354 -24.08 3.50 26.73
CA SER A 354 -25.43 3.03 26.46
C SER A 354 -25.48 2.19 25.19
N LYS A 355 -26.38 1.21 25.12
CA LYS A 355 -26.58 0.36 23.92
C LYS A 355 -26.74 1.14 22.62
N ALA A 356 -27.37 2.31 22.67
CA ALA A 356 -27.55 3.18 21.53
C ALA A 356 -27.38 4.63 21.95
N GLY A 357 -26.86 5.45 21.04
CA GLY A 357 -26.70 6.86 21.31
C GLY A 357 -26.02 7.61 20.19
N ASN A 358 -25.79 8.89 20.48
CA ASN A 358 -25.09 9.83 19.64
C ASN A 358 -24.05 10.56 20.49
N SER A 359 -22.82 10.68 19.98
CA SER A 359 -21.70 11.25 20.72
C SER A 359 -20.88 12.17 19.82
N THR A 360 -20.31 13.21 20.43
CA THR A 360 -19.37 14.13 19.78
C THR A 360 -18.16 14.30 20.68
N VAL A 361 -16.97 14.20 20.10
CA VAL A 361 -15.70 14.51 20.78
C VAL A 361 -14.84 15.35 19.86
N CYS A 362 -14.13 16.34 20.40
CA CYS A 362 -13.28 17.23 19.62
C CYS A 362 -11.88 17.29 20.21
N GLN A 363 -10.87 17.42 19.34
CA GLN A 363 -9.50 17.75 19.68
C GLN A 363 -8.92 18.66 18.59
N GLY A 364 -8.33 19.78 18.97
CA GLY A 364 -7.83 20.77 18.00
C GLY A 364 -8.95 21.32 17.12
N GLU A 365 -8.75 21.26 15.80
CA GLU A 365 -9.70 21.67 14.77
C GLU A 365 -10.68 20.54 14.37
N LEU A 366 -10.49 19.33 14.88
CA LEU A 366 -11.28 18.16 14.52
C LEU A 366 -12.36 17.88 15.57
N CYS A 367 -13.62 17.87 15.14
CA CYS A 367 -14.75 17.31 15.86
C CYS A 367 -15.24 16.04 15.16
N CYS A 368 -15.37 14.96 15.93
CA CYS A 368 -15.82 13.65 15.47
C CYS A 368 -17.23 13.37 16.00
N HIS A 369 -18.10 12.86 15.13
CA HIS A 369 -19.49 12.58 15.45
C HIS A 369 -19.82 11.13 15.16
N LEU A 370 -20.45 10.47 16.13
CA LEU A 370 -20.88 9.08 16.03
C LEU A 370 -22.37 8.95 16.34
N VAL A 371 -23.09 8.21 15.50
CA VAL A 371 -24.40 7.64 15.82
C VAL A 371 -24.25 6.13 15.80
N TYR A 372 -24.70 5.43 16.84
CA TYR A 372 -24.48 3.99 16.96
C TYR A 372 -25.62 3.27 17.67
N ARG A 373 -25.70 1.96 17.40
CA ARG A 373 -26.51 1.01 18.16
C ARG A 373 -25.80 -0.35 18.20
N MET A 374 -25.45 -0.81 19.39
CA MET A 374 -24.88 -2.13 19.63
C MET A 374 -25.98 -3.20 19.57
N SER A 375 -25.70 -4.37 18.98
CA SER A 375 -26.63 -5.50 18.97
C SER A 375 -26.71 -6.17 20.35
N ASN A 376 -25.56 -6.32 21.00
CA ASN A 376 -25.38 -6.90 22.33
C ASN A 376 -24.54 -5.96 23.21
N GLU A 377 -24.95 -5.73 24.45
CA GLU A 377 -24.09 -5.12 25.46
C GLU A 377 -23.30 -6.24 26.14
N SER A 378 -22.00 -6.33 25.84
CA SER A 378 -21.08 -7.12 26.66
C SER A 378 -20.69 -6.28 27.87
N GLN A 379 -21.09 -6.68 29.08
CA GLN A 379 -20.76 -5.95 30.32
C GLN A 379 -19.23 -5.81 30.54
N ASP A 380 -18.43 -6.66 29.89
CA ASP A 380 -16.97 -6.65 29.99
C ASP A 380 -16.24 -5.95 28.82
N GLU A 381 -16.97 -5.33 27.86
CA GLU A 381 -16.35 -4.60 26.75
C GLU A 381 -16.73 -3.13 26.76
N VAL A 382 -15.72 -2.26 26.74
CA VAL A 382 -15.89 -0.81 26.64
C VAL A 382 -15.54 -0.36 25.23
N TYR A 383 -16.38 0.50 24.67
CA TYR A 383 -16.13 1.20 23.41
C TYR A 383 -16.05 2.70 23.65
N VAL A 384 -15.23 3.37 22.85
CA VAL A 384 -15.08 4.82 22.90
C VAL A 384 -15.16 5.44 21.53
N LEU A 385 -15.63 6.68 21.49
CA LEU A 385 -15.39 7.60 20.38
C LEU A 385 -14.15 8.43 20.70
N GLY A 386 -13.22 8.54 19.75
CA GLY A 386 -11.99 9.33 19.88
C GLY A 386 -11.80 10.33 18.74
N ALA A 387 -11.15 11.45 19.07
CA ALA A 387 -10.62 12.42 18.12
C ALA A 387 -9.10 12.61 18.35
N PHE A 388 -8.36 12.75 17.25
CA PHE A 388 -6.97 13.20 17.23
C PHE A 388 -6.72 14.23 16.13
N ASP A 389 -6.02 15.31 16.48
CA ASP A 389 -5.56 16.35 15.54
C ASP A 389 -4.16 16.78 15.97
N GLY A 390 -3.13 16.28 15.29
CA GLY A 390 -1.76 16.57 15.67
C GLY A 390 -0.68 15.80 14.90
N LEU A 391 0.58 16.03 15.29
CA LEU A 391 1.75 15.39 14.71
C LEU A 391 1.98 14.01 15.34
N HIS A 392 1.92 12.97 14.52
CA HIS A 392 2.40 11.63 14.83
C HIS A 392 3.89 11.50 14.53
N GLY A 393 4.54 10.53 15.16
CA GLY A 393 5.89 10.08 14.82
C GLY A 393 6.96 10.62 15.77
N SER A 394 8.16 10.05 15.69
CA SER A 394 9.28 10.43 16.57
C SER A 394 10.31 11.29 15.85
N VAL A 395 11.02 10.68 14.89
CA VAL A 395 12.05 11.35 14.10
C VAL A 395 11.38 11.95 12.88
N ILE A 396 10.82 11.09 12.04
CA ILE A 396 9.95 11.48 10.94
C ILE A 396 8.57 11.76 11.55
N LYS A 397 8.11 13.00 11.41
CA LYS A 397 6.83 13.45 11.93
C LYS A 397 5.88 13.77 10.80
N TYR A 398 4.60 13.50 11.02
CA TYR A 398 3.57 13.77 10.03
C TYR A 398 2.20 13.94 10.68
N HIS A 399 1.38 14.81 10.11
CA HIS A 399 0.16 15.31 10.71
C HIS A 399 -1.07 14.45 10.43
N TRP A 400 -1.73 13.99 11.47
CA TRP A 400 -2.96 13.21 11.38
C TRP A 400 -4.17 14.01 11.85
N GLN A 401 -5.31 13.70 11.26
CA GLN A 401 -6.62 13.94 11.83
C GLN A 401 -7.35 12.61 11.87
N ILE A 402 -7.80 12.13 13.03
CA ILE A 402 -8.41 10.80 13.16
C ILE A 402 -9.69 10.89 13.96
N CYS A 403 -10.76 10.34 13.41
CA CYS A 403 -11.98 10.02 14.13
C CYS A 403 -12.10 8.51 14.25
N THR A 404 -12.35 7.98 15.45
CA THR A 404 -12.36 6.53 15.66
C THR A 404 -13.44 6.10 16.64
N LEU A 405 -14.19 5.06 16.28
CA LEU A 405 -14.94 4.21 17.19
C LEU A 405 -14.08 2.97 17.45
N LEU A 406 -13.58 2.76 18.67
CA LEU A 406 -12.72 1.62 18.97
C LEU A 406 -13.10 0.91 20.27
N LYS A 407 -12.79 -0.39 20.31
CA LYS A 407 -12.88 -1.23 21.51
C LYS A 407 -11.64 -1.02 22.39
N CYS A 408 -11.84 -0.80 23.68
CA CYS A 408 -10.74 -0.77 24.65
C CYS A 408 -10.26 -2.19 24.98
N LYS A 409 -8.99 -2.33 25.37
CA LYS A 409 -8.40 -3.65 25.64
C LYS A 409 -9.03 -4.32 26.85
N SER A 410 -9.37 -3.54 27.88
CA SER A 410 -10.09 -3.98 29.07
C SER A 410 -11.16 -2.95 29.45
N PRO A 411 -11.99 -3.23 30.47
CA PRO A 411 -12.92 -2.24 31.03
C PRO A 411 -12.25 -0.99 31.64
N ASP A 412 -10.94 -1.01 31.88
CA ASP A 412 -10.21 0.19 32.34
C ASP A 412 -10.01 1.16 31.15
N LEU A 413 -10.59 2.35 31.27
CA LEU A 413 -10.52 3.43 30.26
C LEU A 413 -9.08 3.82 29.90
N LYS A 414 -8.10 3.60 30.77
CA LYS A 414 -6.68 3.84 30.47
C LYS A 414 -6.12 2.91 29.39
N THR A 415 -6.84 1.84 29.08
CA THR A 415 -6.44 0.87 28.05
C THR A 415 -7.02 1.17 26.67
N CYS A 416 -7.91 2.16 26.56
CA CYS A 416 -8.45 2.60 25.28
C CYS A 416 -7.31 3.16 24.40
N GLY A 417 -7.20 2.62 23.18
CA GLY A 417 -6.10 2.90 22.25
C GLY A 417 -4.94 1.89 22.27
N GLN A 418 -4.91 0.96 23.23
CA GLN A 418 -3.97 -0.17 23.19
C GLN A 418 -4.36 -1.20 22.11
N PRO A 419 -3.42 -2.01 21.60
CA PRO A 419 -3.71 -3.05 20.61
C PRO A 419 -4.78 -4.05 21.07
N VAL A 420 -5.76 -4.28 20.20
CA VAL A 420 -6.85 -5.25 20.41
C VAL A 420 -7.11 -6.01 19.12
N GLU A 421 -6.97 -7.34 19.18
CA GLU A 421 -7.30 -8.21 18.04
C GLU A 421 -8.71 -8.78 18.13
N THR A 422 -9.27 -8.92 19.33
CA THR A 422 -10.54 -9.62 19.55
C THR A 422 -11.59 -8.76 20.25
N ALA A 423 -12.83 -8.93 19.81
CA ALA A 423 -14.02 -8.29 20.34
C ALA A 423 -15.21 -9.27 20.35
N ARG A 424 -16.27 -8.94 21.10
CA ARG A 424 -17.52 -9.71 21.23
C ARG A 424 -18.76 -8.89 20.88
N THR A 425 -18.69 -7.57 20.97
CA THR A 425 -19.81 -6.68 20.63
C THR A 425 -19.97 -6.49 19.13
N LYS A 426 -21.18 -6.76 18.63
CA LYS A 426 -21.63 -6.43 17.27
C LYS A 426 -22.44 -5.13 17.28
N PHE A 427 -22.55 -4.48 16.14
CA PHE A 427 -23.31 -3.25 15.98
C PHE A 427 -24.47 -3.48 15.01
N GLU A 428 -25.69 -3.12 15.40
CA GLU A 428 -26.82 -3.04 14.47
C GLU A 428 -26.61 -1.91 13.47
N MET A 429 -26.02 -0.79 13.93
CA MET A 429 -25.56 0.27 13.04
C MET A 429 -24.48 1.14 13.67
N PHE A 430 -23.65 1.74 12.83
CA PHE A 430 -22.83 2.89 13.16
C PHE A 430 -22.80 3.89 11.99
N SER A 431 -22.57 5.17 12.31
CA SER A 431 -22.33 6.26 11.37
C SER A 431 -21.32 7.23 11.98
N LEU A 432 -20.11 7.25 11.44
CA LEU A 432 -18.99 8.08 11.88
C LEU A 432 -18.71 9.19 10.86
N SER A 433 -18.38 10.39 11.33
CA SER A 433 -17.98 11.53 10.49
C SER A 433 -17.09 12.49 11.29
N GLY A 434 -16.37 13.39 10.61
CA GLY A 434 -15.55 14.39 11.27
C GLY A 434 -15.38 15.67 10.47
N THR A 435 -15.03 16.78 11.13
CA THR A 435 -14.76 18.07 10.50
C THR A 435 -13.36 18.13 9.88
N PHE A 436 -13.01 17.14 9.05
CA PHE A 436 -11.67 16.99 8.47
C PHE A 436 -11.24 18.24 7.68
N GLY A 437 -10.03 18.73 7.95
CA GLY A 437 -9.36 19.82 7.23
C GLY A 437 -8.58 19.33 6.00
N THR A 438 -8.91 18.14 5.49
CA THR A 438 -8.24 17.49 4.36
C THR A 438 -9.25 16.71 3.52
N ASN A 439 -8.94 16.53 2.24
CA ASN A 439 -9.67 15.62 1.35
C ASN A 439 -9.08 14.20 1.35
N TYR A 440 -7.93 14.00 1.98
CA TYR A 440 -7.24 12.71 2.07
C TYR A 440 -7.62 12.02 3.37
N VAL A 441 -8.74 11.29 3.33
CA VAL A 441 -9.25 10.50 4.45
C VAL A 441 -9.46 9.07 3.99
N PHE A 442 -8.98 8.12 4.79
CA PHE A 442 -8.95 6.69 4.52
C PHE A 442 -9.91 5.99 5.47
N PRO A 443 -11.03 5.41 4.97
CA PRO A 443 -12.05 4.78 5.81
C PRO A 443 -11.64 3.34 6.18
N GLU A 444 -11.57 3.05 7.47
CA GLU A 444 -11.15 1.77 8.02
C GLU A 444 -12.29 1.11 8.81
N VAL A 445 -12.50 -0.19 8.60
CA VAL A 445 -13.40 -1.01 9.43
C VAL A 445 -12.73 -2.35 9.66
N LEU A 446 -12.47 -2.66 10.92
CA LEU A 446 -11.79 -3.90 11.32
C LEU A 446 -12.66 -4.67 12.32
N TYR A 447 -12.83 -5.95 12.03
CA TYR A 447 -13.53 -6.91 12.88
C TYR A 447 -12.56 -7.78 13.70
N SER A 448 -13.13 -8.45 14.69
CA SER A 448 -12.44 -9.41 15.56
C SER A 448 -11.67 -10.45 14.74
N GLY A 449 -10.42 -10.70 15.13
CA GLY A 449 -9.47 -11.54 14.41
C GLY A 449 -8.76 -10.82 13.27
N VAL A 450 -8.71 -9.49 13.28
CA VAL A 450 -8.06 -8.64 12.25
C VAL A 450 -8.65 -8.91 10.86
N GLN A 451 -9.99 -8.87 10.78
CA GLN A 451 -10.72 -9.19 9.57
C GLN A 451 -11.32 -7.94 8.95
N LEU A 452 -11.17 -7.78 7.64
CA LEU A 452 -11.84 -6.71 6.90
C LEU A 452 -13.34 -6.98 6.78
N ALA A 453 -14.09 -5.94 6.43
CA ALA A 453 -15.55 -5.96 6.31
C ALA A 453 -16.04 -5.68 4.87
N PRO A 454 -15.62 -6.49 3.86
CA PRO A 454 -15.96 -6.25 2.46
C PRO A 454 -17.47 -6.15 2.26
N GLY A 455 -17.94 -5.05 1.71
CA GLY A 455 -19.34 -4.84 1.37
C GLY A 455 -20.29 -4.57 2.55
N GLU A 456 -19.81 -4.51 3.80
CA GLU A 456 -20.66 -4.30 4.99
C GLU A 456 -20.80 -2.83 5.42
N PHE A 457 -20.01 -1.94 4.84
CA PHE A 457 -20.07 -0.49 5.06
C PHE A 457 -20.09 0.28 3.75
N GLU A 458 -20.40 1.57 3.85
CA GLU A 458 -20.39 2.53 2.76
C GLU A 458 -19.83 3.88 3.24
N VAL A 459 -19.24 4.62 2.30
CA VAL A 459 -18.90 6.03 2.48
C VAL A 459 -19.87 6.87 1.68
N LEU A 460 -20.57 7.76 2.37
CA LEU A 460 -21.52 8.68 1.75
C LEU A 460 -20.79 9.92 1.23
N ARG A 461 -21.37 10.56 0.20
CA ARG A 461 -20.82 11.77 -0.45
C ARG A 461 -20.56 12.93 0.53
N ASP A 462 -21.26 12.95 1.65
CA ASP A 462 -21.16 13.96 2.69
C ASP A 462 -20.15 13.64 3.80
N GLY A 463 -19.32 12.60 3.63
CA GLY A 463 -18.20 12.29 4.53
C GLY A 463 -18.52 11.32 5.66
N ARG A 464 -19.69 10.68 5.63
CA ARG A 464 -20.07 9.67 6.63
C ARG A 464 -19.59 8.28 6.24
N LEU A 465 -18.85 7.63 7.14
CA LEU A 465 -18.59 6.18 7.13
C LEU A 465 -19.69 5.47 7.90
N LYS A 466 -20.46 4.62 7.24
CA LYS A 466 -21.69 4.04 7.80
C LYS A 466 -21.76 2.54 7.51
N SER A 467 -22.29 1.76 8.45
CA SER A 467 -22.65 0.38 8.17
C SER A 467 -23.88 0.30 7.25
N LYS A 468 -23.85 -0.56 6.23
CA LYS A 468 -25.00 -0.79 5.34
C LYS A 468 -26.10 -1.58 6.07
N HIS A 469 -25.68 -2.55 6.85
CA HIS A 469 -26.50 -3.41 7.70
C HIS A 469 -25.86 -3.50 9.10
N GLY A 470 -26.33 -4.42 9.94
CA GLY A 470 -25.62 -4.79 11.16
C GLY A 470 -24.32 -5.53 10.86
N THR A 471 -23.31 -5.40 11.71
CA THR A 471 -21.99 -6.02 11.53
C THR A 471 -22.10 -7.54 11.63
N SER A 472 -21.55 -8.26 10.65
CA SER A 472 -21.57 -9.72 10.63
C SER A 472 -20.74 -10.32 11.77
N LYS A 473 -19.66 -9.61 12.16
CA LYS A 473 -18.71 -9.98 13.21
C LYS A 473 -18.57 -8.86 14.24
N PRO A 474 -18.00 -9.16 15.43
CA PRO A 474 -17.72 -8.13 16.43
C PRO A 474 -16.76 -7.06 15.91
N LEU A 475 -17.04 -5.80 16.22
CA LEU A 475 -16.28 -4.64 15.74
C LEU A 475 -15.05 -4.41 16.62
N VAL A 476 -13.86 -4.32 16.04
CA VAL A 476 -12.66 -3.86 16.76
C VAL A 476 -12.56 -2.34 16.64
N THR A 477 -12.63 -1.84 15.41
CA THR A 477 -12.62 -0.40 15.13
C THR A 477 -13.37 -0.03 13.86
N ALA A 478 -13.94 1.17 13.85
CA ALA A 478 -14.34 1.89 12.65
C ALA A 478 -13.70 3.28 12.71
N THR A 479 -12.86 3.62 11.74
CA THR A 479 -11.99 4.80 11.79
C THR A 479 -12.06 5.58 10.47
N LEU A 480 -11.97 6.90 10.57
CA LEU A 480 -11.68 7.79 9.46
C LEU A 480 -10.29 8.38 9.69
N PHE A 481 -9.31 7.92 8.91
CA PHE A 481 -7.91 8.28 9.05
C PHE A 481 -7.54 9.38 8.05
N GLY A 482 -7.35 10.61 8.52
CA GLY A 482 -7.04 11.78 7.69
C GLY A 482 -5.56 12.17 7.72
N ARG A 483 -5.01 12.56 6.56
CA ARG A 483 -3.66 13.12 6.42
C ARG A 483 -3.67 14.57 5.96
N LEU A 484 -2.96 15.43 6.70
CA LEU A 484 -2.75 16.83 6.35
C LEU A 484 -1.30 17.02 5.90
N TYR A 485 -0.98 16.56 4.69
CA TYR A 485 0.38 16.55 4.15
C TYR A 485 1.05 17.93 4.17
N GLN A 486 0.29 19.01 4.00
CA GLN A 486 0.77 20.39 4.06
C GLN A 486 1.20 20.86 5.46
N LYS A 487 0.77 20.15 6.52
CA LYS A 487 1.18 20.39 7.90
C LYS A 487 2.35 19.49 8.32
N ASP A 488 2.87 18.63 7.42
CA ASP A 488 4.04 17.81 7.72
C ASP A 488 5.30 18.70 7.79
N PRO A 489 6.14 18.55 8.83
CA PRO A 489 7.42 19.25 8.87
C PRO A 489 8.38 18.71 7.79
N PRO A 490 9.42 19.47 7.42
CA PRO A 490 10.47 18.97 6.53
C PRO A 490 11.08 17.67 7.07
N HIS A 491 11.42 16.76 6.16
CA HIS A 491 12.01 15.47 6.53
C HIS A 491 13.41 15.71 7.13
N PRO A 492 13.69 15.28 8.38
CA PRO A 492 14.90 15.72 9.11
C PRO A 492 16.20 15.08 8.61
N LEU A 493 16.10 14.04 7.76
CA LEU A 493 17.24 13.30 7.20
C LEU A 493 17.44 13.57 5.70
N ARG A 494 16.79 14.60 5.15
CA ARG A 494 16.93 15.01 3.75
C ARG A 494 17.49 16.42 3.64
#